data_AF-A0A0Q2QPQ1-F1
#
_entry.id   AF-A0A0Q2QPQ1-F1
#
_cell.length_a   1.000
_cell.length_b   1.000
_cell.length_c   1.000
_cell.angle_alpha   90.00
_cell.angle_beta   90.00
_cell.angle_gamma   90.00
#
_symmetry.space_group_name_H-M   'P 1'
#
loop_
_entity.id
_entity.type
_entity.pdbx_description
1 polymer ?
#
loop_
_entity_poly.entity_id
_entity_poly.type
_entity_poly.pdbx_seq_one_letter_code
_entity_poly.pdbx_strand_id
1 'polypeptide(L)'
;MQIDEKLLSKLEKLSALQIEEEKRSEVICELSEIVNFVEKLNELDLSSSEVTISTIKGGAPFRSDSVNSSNVVETVLNHAPKSNDHFFIVPKIIE
;
A
#
# COMPACT_ATOMS: atom_id res chain seq x y z
N MET A 1 21.03 -5.45 1.91
CA MET A 1 20.72 -4.37 0.92
C MET A 1 20.96 -3.02 1.60
N GLN A 2 21.58 -2.03 0.94
CA GLN A 2 21.88 -0.73 1.61
C GLN A 2 20.77 0.29 1.34
N ILE A 3 20.23 0.89 2.40
CA ILE A 3 19.24 1.97 2.32
C ILE A 3 19.97 3.31 2.43
N ASP A 4 19.84 4.13 1.40
CA ASP A 4 20.40 5.48 1.32
C ASP A 4 19.29 6.52 1.13
N GLU A 5 19.66 7.80 1.24
CA GLU A 5 18.71 8.92 1.09
C GLU A 5 17.97 8.90 -0.25
N LYS A 6 18.66 8.53 -1.33
CA LYS A 6 18.07 8.46 -2.66
C LYS A 6 16.99 7.39 -2.73
N LEU A 7 17.24 6.23 -2.14
CA LEU A 7 16.27 5.16 -2.03
C LEU A 7 15.10 5.58 -1.15
N LEU A 8 15.37 6.25 -0.02
CA LEU A 8 14.31 6.75 0.86
C LEU A 8 13.39 7.71 0.10
N SER A 9 13.92 8.70 -0.62
CA SER A 9 13.11 9.62 -1.44
C SER A 9 12.29 8.93 -2.52
N LYS A 10 12.82 7.84 -3.09
CA LYS A 10 12.05 7.01 -4.04
C LYS A 10 10.89 6.30 -3.34
N LEU A 11 11.12 5.74 -2.14
CA LEU A 11 10.11 5.04 -1.35
C LEU A 11 9.01 5.99 -0.85
N GLU A 12 9.36 7.20 -0.43
CA GLU A 12 8.41 8.26 -0.06
C GLU A 12 7.43 8.56 -1.20
N LYS A 13 7.96 8.74 -2.42
CA LYS A 13 7.13 8.99 -3.60
C LYS A 13 6.22 7.80 -3.93
N LEU A 14 6.71 6.57 -3.80
CA LEU A 14 5.93 5.37 -4.09
C LEU A 14 4.85 5.08 -3.05
N SER A 15 5.09 5.44 -1.79
CA SER A 15 4.16 5.24 -0.68
C SER A 15 3.22 6.42 -0.44
N ALA A 16 3.46 7.56 -1.12
CA ALA A 16 2.78 8.83 -0.86
C ALA A 16 2.90 9.29 0.60
N LEU A 17 4.03 8.99 1.24
CA LEU A 17 4.37 9.41 2.59
C LEU A 17 5.52 10.41 2.53
N GLN A 18 5.37 11.54 3.22
CA GLN A 18 6.41 12.53 3.38
C GLN A 18 7.07 12.36 4.75
N ILE A 19 8.39 12.19 4.78
CA ILE A 19 9.17 12.11 6.02
C ILE A 19 9.83 13.46 6.25
N GLU A 20 9.73 13.95 7.49
CA GLU A 20 10.40 15.18 7.92
C GLU A 20 11.93 14.98 7.87
N GLU A 21 12.66 15.99 7.38
CA GLU A 21 14.12 15.93 7.21
C GLU A 21 14.87 15.47 8.48
N GLU A 22 14.40 15.93 9.65
CA GLU A 22 14.98 15.60 10.96
C GLU A 22 14.89 14.11 11.31
N LYS A 23 13.88 13.40 10.76
CA LYS A 23 13.62 11.98 11.03
C LYS A 23 14.23 11.04 9.99
N ARG A 24 14.76 11.56 8.89
CA ARG A 24 15.25 10.73 7.78
C ARG A 24 16.36 9.78 8.19
N SER A 25 17.33 10.29 8.95
CA SER A 25 18.45 9.47 9.44
C SER A 25 17.99 8.33 10.35
N GLU A 26 16.98 8.58 11.19
CA GLU A 26 16.39 7.57 12.06
C GLU A 26 15.68 6.48 11.23
N VAL A 27 14.81 6.90 10.30
CA VAL A 27 14.07 5.97 9.43
C VAL A 27 15.01 5.11 8.56
N ILE A 28 16.11 5.67 8.04
CA ILE A 28 17.11 4.89 7.30
C ILE A 28 17.73 3.80 8.18
N CYS A 29 18.04 4.13 9.43
CA CYS A 29 18.60 3.19 10.39
C CYS A 29 17.61 2.06 10.69
N GLU A 30 16.39 2.41 11.07
CA GLU A 30 15.32 1.43 11.39
C GLU A 30 15.00 0.51 10.21
N LEU A 31 14.84 1.07 8.99
CA LEU A 31 14.58 0.26 7.81
C LEU A 31 15.74 -0.67 7.49
N SER A 32 16.99 -0.23 7.71
CA SER A 32 18.17 -1.08 7.51
C SER A 32 18.18 -2.23 8.51
N GLU A 33 17.83 -2.00 9.77
CA GLU A 33 17.71 -3.06 10.79
C GLU A 33 16.62 -4.07 10.43
N ILE A 34 15.45 -3.61 9.98
CA ILE A 34 14.35 -4.48 9.55
C ILE A 34 14.78 -5.37 8.37
N VAL A 35 15.42 -4.80 7.35
CA VAL A 35 15.88 -5.57 6.19
C VAL A 35 16.94 -6.60 6.61
N ASN A 36 17.90 -6.20 7.45
CA ASN A 36 18.91 -7.12 7.99
C ASN A 36 18.28 -8.27 8.78
N PHE A 37 17.20 -8.00 9.52
CA PHE A 37 16.46 -9.05 10.22
C PHE A 37 15.77 -10.02 9.25
N VAL A 38 15.17 -9.51 8.17
CA VAL A 38 14.53 -10.32 7.12
C VAL A 38 15.54 -11.16 6.35
N GLU A 39 16.79 -10.70 6.20
CA GLU A 39 17.86 -11.45 5.52
C GLU A 39 18.13 -12.83 6.17
N LYS A 40 17.76 -13.04 7.44
CA LYS A 40 17.82 -14.37 8.08
C LYS A 40 17.00 -15.44 7.36
N LEU A 41 15.94 -15.05 6.65
CA LEU A 41 15.12 -15.98 5.87
C LEU A 41 15.90 -16.59 4.70
N ASN A 42 16.98 -15.95 4.24
CA ASN A 42 17.83 -16.48 3.16
C ASN A 42 18.64 -17.71 3.58
N GLU A 43 18.75 -18.01 4.87
CA GLU A 43 19.40 -19.22 5.39
C GLU A 43 18.56 -20.49 5.13
N LEU A 44 17.28 -20.33 4.78
CA LEU A 44 16.36 -21.43 4.54
C LEU A 44 16.37 -21.82 3.05
N ASP A 45 16.59 -23.11 2.77
CA ASP A 45 16.40 -23.65 1.41
C ASP A 45 14.91 -23.86 1.12
N LEU A 46 14.38 -23.05 0.19
CA LEU A 46 12.99 -23.09 -0.26
C LEU A 46 12.85 -23.64 -1.68
N SER A 47 13.89 -24.22 -2.27
CA SER A 47 13.91 -24.70 -3.67
C SER A 47 12.83 -25.73 -4.00
N SER A 48 12.38 -26.49 -3.01
CA SER A 48 11.35 -27.54 -3.14
C SER A 48 9.98 -27.14 -2.57
N SER A 49 9.84 -25.92 -2.05
CA SER A 49 8.61 -25.47 -1.39
C SER A 49 7.71 -24.69 -2.35
N GLU A 50 6.44 -25.09 -2.44
CA GLU A 50 5.43 -24.33 -3.18
C GLU A 50 4.99 -23.09 -2.41
N VAL A 51 4.93 -21.94 -3.08
CA VAL A 51 4.45 -20.69 -2.48
C VAL A 51 2.98 -20.82 -2.12
N THR A 52 2.67 -20.67 -0.83
CA THR A 52 1.28 -20.67 -0.35
C THR A 52 0.71 -19.25 -0.44
N ILE A 53 -0.24 -19.04 -1.36
CA ILE A 53 -0.85 -17.71 -1.63
C ILE A 53 -2.17 -17.51 -0.85
N SER A 54 -2.92 -18.59 -0.63
CA SER A 54 -4.19 -18.57 0.11
C SER A 54 -4.33 -19.87 0.88
N THR A 55 -4.74 -19.77 2.13
CA THR A 55 -5.09 -20.93 2.97
C THR A 55 -6.51 -21.43 2.70
N ILE A 56 -7.30 -20.67 1.94
CA ILE A 56 -8.67 -21.00 1.57
C ILE A 56 -8.64 -21.91 0.34
N LYS A 57 -9.16 -23.13 0.50
CA LYS A 57 -9.33 -24.08 -0.61
C LYS A 57 -10.42 -23.57 -1.56
N GLY A 58 -10.11 -23.46 -2.84
CA GLY A 58 -11.07 -23.08 -3.89
C GLY A 58 -10.43 -22.32 -5.03
N GLY A 59 -11.16 -22.20 -6.14
CA GLY A 59 -10.78 -21.32 -7.25
C GLY A 59 -11.22 -19.86 -7.00
N ALA A 60 -10.96 -18.99 -7.97
CA ALA A 60 -11.45 -17.61 -7.92
C ALA A 60 -12.99 -17.59 -7.86
N PRO A 61 -13.59 -16.91 -6.87
CA PRO A 61 -15.05 -16.84 -6.78
C PRO A 61 -15.60 -15.97 -7.92
N PHE A 62 -16.60 -16.49 -8.63
CA PHE A 62 -17.33 -15.74 -9.64
C PHE A 62 -18.51 -14.99 -9.02
N ARG A 63 -18.78 -13.78 -9.52
CA ARG A 63 -20.00 -13.01 -9.22
C ARG A 63 -20.98 -13.15 -10.38
N SER A 64 -22.27 -13.32 -10.08
CA SER A 64 -23.33 -13.30 -11.10
C SER A 64 -23.45 -11.94 -11.77
N ASP A 65 -23.74 -11.91 -13.07
CA ASP A 65 -23.98 -10.67 -13.81
C ASP A 65 -25.41 -10.16 -13.57
N SER A 66 -25.62 -9.56 -12.40
CA SER A 66 -26.89 -8.96 -12.00
C SER A 66 -26.71 -7.50 -11.62
N VAL A 67 -27.70 -6.67 -11.96
CA VAL A 67 -27.76 -5.27 -11.57
C VAL A 67 -28.17 -5.18 -10.11
N ASN A 68 -27.43 -4.41 -9.31
CA ASN A 68 -27.79 -4.07 -7.94
C ASN A 68 -28.01 -2.55 -7.86
N SER A 69 -29.26 -2.13 -7.82
CA SER A 69 -29.62 -0.73 -7.62
C SER A 69 -29.31 -0.32 -6.19
N SER A 70 -28.37 0.58 -6.01
CA SER A 70 -27.98 1.11 -4.70
C SER A 70 -28.14 2.62 -4.67
N ASN A 71 -28.80 3.14 -3.63
CA ASN A 71 -28.88 4.58 -3.35
C ASN A 71 -27.91 4.91 -2.22
N VAL A 72 -26.61 4.87 -2.52
CA VAL A 72 -25.53 5.02 -1.54
C VAL A 72 -24.81 6.35 -1.62
N VAL A 73 -25.18 7.20 -2.58
CA VAL A 73 -24.41 8.41 -2.91
C VAL A 73 -24.31 9.35 -1.71
N GLU A 74 -25.44 9.66 -1.06
CA GLU A 74 -25.45 10.49 0.16
C GLU A 74 -24.64 9.86 1.29
N THR A 75 -24.83 8.56 1.54
CA THR A 75 -24.11 7.81 2.59
C THR A 75 -22.59 7.83 2.40
N VAL A 76 -22.14 7.71 1.14
CA VAL A 76 -20.71 7.76 0.79
C VAL A 76 -20.18 9.18 0.94
N LEU A 77 -20.87 10.18 0.40
CA LEU A 77 -20.42 11.58 0.41
C LEU A 77 -20.41 12.18 1.82
N ASN A 78 -21.20 11.67 2.76
CA ASN A 78 -21.17 12.08 4.17
C ASN A 78 -19.81 11.83 4.85
N HIS A 79 -18.98 10.93 4.30
CA HIS A 79 -17.63 10.64 4.80
C HIS A 79 -16.53 11.33 3.97
N ALA A 80 -16.90 12.11 2.95
CA ALA A 80 -15.94 12.82 2.12
C ALA A 80 -15.38 14.04 2.89
N PRO A 81 -14.06 14.27 2.89
CA PRO A 81 -13.47 15.48 3.47
C PRO A 81 -14.00 16.77 2.85
N LYS A 82 -14.26 16.75 1.53
CA LYS A 82 -14.92 17.81 0.77
C LYS A 82 -15.71 17.19 -0.38
N SER A 83 -16.94 17.66 -0.54
CA SER A 83 -17.82 17.29 -1.65
C SER A 83 -18.59 18.52 -2.13
N ASN A 84 -18.99 18.50 -3.39
CA ASN A 84 -19.93 19.47 -3.93
C ASN A 84 -20.86 18.76 -4.91
N ASP A 85 -22.16 19.04 -4.80
CA ASP A 85 -23.23 18.28 -5.43
C ASP A 85 -23.03 16.77 -5.25
N HIS A 86 -22.64 16.07 -6.31
CA HIS A 86 -22.40 14.61 -6.32
C HIS A 86 -20.93 14.25 -6.64
N PHE A 87 -19.99 15.16 -6.37
CA PHE A 87 -18.57 15.00 -6.68
C PHE A 87 -17.68 15.16 -5.44
N PHE A 88 -16.55 14.44 -5.43
CA PHE A 88 -15.46 14.68 -4.49
C PHE A 88 -14.63 15.87 -4.96
N ILE A 89 -14.31 16.78 -4.05
CA ILE A 89 -13.40 17.90 -4.36
C ILE A 89 -11.98 17.46 -4.03
N VAL A 90 -11.11 17.48 -5.05
CA VAL A 90 -9.67 17.23 -4.93
C VAL A 90 -8.88 18.42 -5.50
N PRO A 91 -7.62 18.63 -5.08
CA PRO A 91 -6.73 19.59 -5.73
C PRO A 91 -6.64 19.29 -7.23
N LYS A 92 -6.60 20.34 -8.05
CA LYS A 92 -6.43 20.18 -9.50
C LYS A 92 -5.09 19.48 -9.76
N ILE A 93 -5.12 18.42 -10.57
CA ILE A 93 -3.91 17.77 -11.06
C ILE A 93 -3.28 18.73 -12.08
N ILE A 94 -2.10 19.24 -11.76
CA ILE A 94 -1.29 20.10 -12.61
C ILE A 94 -0.02 19.30 -12.93
N GLU A 95 0.38 19.26 -14.21
CA GLU A 95 1.67 18.72 -14.65
C GLU A 95 2.81 19.70 -14.41
#